data_AF-A0A9X0BCK7-F1
#
_entry.id   AF-A0A9X0BCK7-F1
#
_cell.length_a   1.000
_cell.length_b   1.000
_cell.length_c   1.000
_cell.angle_alpha   90.00
_cell.angle_beta   90.00
_cell.angle_gamma   90.00
#
_symmetry.space_group_name_H-M   'P 1'
#
loop_
_entity.id
_entity.type
_entity.pdbx_description
1 polymer ?
#
loop_
_entity_poly.entity_id
_entity_poly.type
_entity_poly.pdbx_seq_one_letter_code
_entity_poly.pdbx_strand_id
1 'polypeptide(L)'
;MHGEDTLNTIFGNSHWCFDLHSARNDLLMHHRIAEAFDSGKFVIVPDNTQQSRSCTDIGQICAKPQEYKLQIIDPTWNQLDERIQLDIDITWRDLDGKRLRFISGYRPKIQYVYFHYCLQLLRRVWQYKGLSTIVLDEELDKNLWKLPGSFLPKNMLLTFVKELGPGYENLLQGSNKRIGHSEDPFMLLNVCAWQIFGWQCRSLSSDSDEGISLENM
;
A
#
# COMPACT_ATOMS: atom_id res chain seq x y z
N MET A 1 -6.38 -20.55 8.34
CA MET A 1 -6.82 -20.07 7.02
C MET A 1 -5.58 -19.84 6.18
N HIS A 2 -5.50 -20.40 4.98
CA HIS A 2 -4.36 -20.15 4.10
C HIS A 2 -4.45 -18.72 3.53
N GLY A 3 -3.30 -18.09 3.24
CA GLY A 3 -3.27 -16.70 2.74
C GLY A 3 -4.05 -16.53 1.43
N GLU A 4 -4.10 -17.57 0.61
CA GLU A 4 -4.86 -17.60 -0.63
C GLU A 4 -6.39 -17.54 -0.39
N ASP A 5 -6.93 -18.39 0.50
CA ASP A 5 -8.36 -18.38 0.85
C ASP A 5 -8.81 -17.00 1.35
N THR A 6 -7.91 -16.36 2.10
CA THR A 6 -8.10 -15.02 2.67
C THR A 6 -8.23 -13.97 1.57
N LEU A 7 -7.34 -13.97 0.60
CA LEU A 7 -7.37 -13.01 -0.51
C LEU A 7 -8.52 -13.31 -1.48
N ASN A 8 -8.83 -14.57 -1.74
CA ASN A 8 -10.01 -14.97 -2.52
C ASN A 8 -11.30 -14.46 -1.88
N THR A 9 -11.37 -14.50 -0.55
CA THR A 9 -12.49 -13.97 0.22
C THR A 9 -12.63 -12.45 0.09
N ILE A 10 -11.51 -11.72 0.15
CA ILE A 10 -11.48 -10.25 0.00
C ILE A 10 -11.82 -9.84 -1.43
N PHE A 11 -11.23 -10.46 -2.45
CA PHE A 11 -11.41 -10.01 -3.86
C PHE A 11 -12.62 -10.62 -4.57
N GLY A 12 -13.24 -11.66 -4.00
CA GLY A 12 -14.58 -12.09 -4.37
C GLY A 12 -14.70 -12.75 -5.76
N ASN A 13 -13.72 -13.53 -6.21
CA ASN A 13 -13.82 -14.29 -7.47
C ASN A 13 -12.84 -15.48 -7.50
N SER A 14 -13.26 -16.61 -8.02
CA SER A 14 -12.41 -17.80 -8.27
C SER A 14 -11.36 -17.55 -9.36
N HIS A 15 -11.58 -16.57 -10.25
CA HIS A 15 -10.58 -16.17 -11.25
C HIS A 15 -9.34 -15.47 -10.67
N TRP A 16 -9.37 -14.98 -9.43
CA TRP A 16 -8.22 -14.30 -8.79
C TRP A 16 -7.10 -15.26 -8.37
N CYS A 17 -7.43 -16.53 -8.13
CA CYS A 17 -6.49 -17.59 -7.78
C CYS A 17 -5.34 -17.69 -8.81
N PHE A 18 -5.62 -17.49 -10.10
CA PHE A 18 -4.59 -17.53 -11.15
C PHE A 18 -3.66 -16.31 -11.18
N ASP A 19 -4.11 -15.16 -10.66
CA ASP A 19 -3.31 -13.93 -10.70
C ASP A 19 -2.49 -13.70 -9.42
N LEU A 20 -2.80 -14.39 -8.32
CA LEU A 20 -2.09 -14.25 -7.04
C LEU A 20 -0.60 -14.62 -7.16
N HIS A 21 -0.31 -15.69 -7.91
CA HIS A 21 1.05 -16.15 -8.21
C HIS A 21 1.56 -15.67 -9.57
N SER A 22 0.91 -14.66 -10.15
CA SER A 22 1.35 -14.06 -11.41
C SER A 22 2.26 -12.87 -11.15
N ALA A 23 3.07 -12.53 -12.16
CA ALA A 23 3.89 -11.32 -12.16
C ALA A 23 3.08 -10.01 -12.00
N ARG A 24 1.74 -10.06 -12.00
CA ARG A 24 0.87 -8.92 -11.74
C ARG A 24 0.58 -8.70 -10.25
N ASN A 25 1.00 -9.60 -9.37
CA ASN A 25 1.02 -9.41 -7.93
C ASN A 25 2.46 -9.16 -7.39
N ASP A 26 3.46 -9.18 -8.27
CA ASP A 26 4.86 -9.03 -7.90
C ASP A 26 5.44 -7.69 -8.32
N LEU A 27 6.38 -7.19 -7.53
CA LEU A 27 7.18 -6.01 -7.82
C LEU A 27 8.65 -6.31 -7.54
N LEU A 28 9.47 -6.30 -8.58
CA LEU A 28 10.93 -6.38 -8.43
C LEU A 28 11.46 -5.01 -8.02
N MET A 29 12.12 -4.95 -6.87
CA MET A 29 12.70 -3.74 -6.32
C MET A 29 13.98 -4.04 -5.53
N HIS A 30 14.78 -3.01 -5.30
CA HIS A 30 15.96 -3.09 -4.45
C HIS A 30 15.57 -3.36 -2.99
N HIS A 31 16.36 -4.13 -2.24
CA HIS A 31 15.99 -4.60 -0.89
C HIS A 31 15.66 -3.44 0.08
N ARG A 32 16.44 -2.34 0.10
CA ARG A 32 16.12 -1.16 0.93
C ARG A 32 14.78 -0.52 0.55
N ILE A 33 14.44 -0.53 -0.74
CA ILE A 33 13.13 -0.02 -1.23
C ILE A 33 12.01 -0.94 -0.78
N ALA A 34 12.21 -2.27 -0.83
CA ALA A 34 11.25 -3.24 -0.32
C ALA A 34 11.00 -3.05 1.18
N GLU A 35 12.06 -2.89 1.97
CA GLU A 35 11.95 -2.68 3.41
C GLU A 35 11.17 -1.40 3.75
N ALA A 36 11.47 -0.29 3.07
CA ALA A 36 10.75 0.97 3.23
C ALA A 36 9.27 0.88 2.75
N PHE A 37 9.00 0.08 1.72
CA PHE A 37 7.65 -0.19 1.21
C PHE A 37 6.83 -1.00 2.21
N ASP A 38 7.38 -2.10 2.71
CA ASP A 38 6.73 -3.04 3.64
C ASP A 38 6.50 -2.41 5.02
N SER A 39 7.43 -1.55 5.46
CA SER A 39 7.35 -0.82 6.73
C SER A 39 6.39 0.38 6.70
N GLY A 40 5.88 0.76 5.52
CA GLY A 40 4.89 1.82 5.36
C GLY A 40 5.47 3.23 5.36
N LYS A 41 6.71 3.42 4.88
CA LYS A 41 7.30 4.76 4.73
C LYS A 41 6.75 5.50 3.53
N PHE A 42 6.42 4.76 2.48
CA PHE A 42 5.81 5.28 1.27
C PHE A 42 4.77 4.32 0.71
N VAL A 43 3.97 4.82 -0.22
CA VAL A 43 2.98 4.06 -0.99
C VAL A 43 3.20 4.24 -2.47
N ILE A 44 2.69 3.28 -3.24
CA ILE A 44 2.62 3.35 -4.70
C ILE A 44 1.18 3.73 -5.06
N VAL A 45 1.02 4.78 -5.88
CA VAL A 45 -0.30 5.25 -6.33
C VAL A 45 -0.32 5.42 -7.84
N PRO A 46 -1.51 5.38 -8.47
CA PRO A 46 -1.66 5.67 -9.89
C PRO A 46 -1.05 7.03 -10.28
N ASP A 47 -0.24 7.03 -11.34
CA ASP A 47 0.23 8.26 -11.96
C ASP A 47 -0.81 8.77 -12.96
N ASN A 48 -1.62 9.72 -12.51
CA ASN A 48 -2.71 10.30 -13.30
C ASN A 48 -2.25 11.42 -14.26
N THR A 49 -0.94 11.69 -14.38
CA THR A 49 -0.41 12.72 -15.30
C THR A 49 -0.71 12.43 -16.77
N GLN A 50 -0.91 11.15 -17.11
CA GLN A 50 -1.26 10.67 -18.45
C GLN A 50 -2.78 10.58 -18.69
N GLN A 51 -3.61 10.89 -17.70
CA GLN A 51 -5.06 10.86 -17.82
C GLN A 51 -5.52 12.11 -18.58
N SER A 52 -5.21 12.14 -19.88
CA SER A 52 -5.76 13.10 -20.81
C SER A 52 -7.28 13.05 -20.72
N ARG A 53 -7.86 14.18 -20.32
CA ARG A 53 -9.23 14.65 -20.57
C ARG A 53 -9.96 13.75 -21.59
N SER A 54 -10.98 12.98 -21.16
CA SER A 54 -11.89 12.14 -21.99
C SER A 54 -11.84 10.60 -21.81
N CYS A 55 -11.60 10.07 -20.61
CA CYS A 55 -12.03 8.70 -20.30
C CYS A 55 -13.14 8.73 -19.25
N THR A 56 -14.36 9.04 -19.69
CA THR A 56 -15.59 8.88 -18.90
C THR A 56 -16.00 7.40 -18.77
N ASP A 57 -15.36 6.50 -19.52
CA ASP A 57 -15.59 5.06 -19.45
C ASP A 57 -14.54 4.33 -18.63
N ILE A 58 -14.99 3.70 -17.55
CA ILE A 58 -14.21 2.81 -16.67
C ILE A 58 -13.52 1.69 -17.48
N GLY A 59 -14.13 1.27 -18.61
CA GLY A 59 -13.58 0.25 -19.51
C GLY A 59 -12.32 0.70 -20.28
N GLN A 60 -12.10 2.00 -20.46
CA GLN A 60 -10.97 2.54 -21.23
C GLN A 60 -9.71 2.71 -20.36
N ILE A 61 -9.87 2.91 -19.05
CA ILE A 61 -8.79 2.91 -18.05
C ILE A 61 -8.10 1.53 -18.01
N CYS A 62 -8.82 0.46 -18.34
CA CYS A 62 -8.30 -0.91 -18.37
C CYS A 62 -7.44 -1.26 -19.61
N ALA A 63 -7.42 -0.41 -20.66
CA ALA A 63 -6.81 -0.77 -21.95
C ALA A 63 -5.31 -0.45 -22.06
N LYS A 64 -4.77 0.43 -21.21
CA LYS A 64 -3.34 0.75 -21.15
C LYS A 64 -2.74 0.27 -19.82
N PRO A 65 -1.47 -0.18 -19.81
CA PRO A 65 -0.79 -0.49 -18.55
C PRO A 65 -0.86 0.71 -17.62
N GLN A 66 -1.36 0.50 -16.40
CA GLN A 66 -1.44 1.55 -15.41
C GLN A 66 -0.02 1.94 -15.00
N GLU A 67 0.25 3.24 -15.03
CA GLU A 67 1.52 3.80 -14.59
C GLU A 67 1.37 4.28 -13.15
N TYR A 68 2.47 4.27 -12.42
CA TYR A 68 2.49 4.46 -10.98
C TYR A 68 3.58 5.42 -10.56
N LYS A 69 3.39 6.06 -9.42
CA LYS A 69 4.40 6.89 -8.76
C LYS A 69 4.53 6.54 -7.28
N LEU A 70 5.68 6.86 -6.72
CA LEU A 70 5.94 6.78 -5.29
C LEU A 70 5.39 8.03 -4.59
N GLN A 71 4.83 7.85 -3.41
CA GLN A 71 4.39 8.93 -2.51
C GLN A 71 4.81 8.61 -1.08
N ILE A 72 5.57 9.51 -0.46
CA ILE A 72 5.95 9.39 0.95
C ILE A 72 4.72 9.70 1.82
N ILE A 73 4.49 8.86 2.84
CA ILE A 73 3.38 9.03 3.78
C ILE A 73 3.85 9.17 5.23
N ASP A 74 5.17 9.05 5.46
CA ASP A 74 5.83 9.28 6.74
C ASP A 74 6.79 10.48 6.63
N PRO A 75 6.29 11.73 6.70
CA PRO A 75 7.14 12.93 6.64
C PRO A 75 8.09 13.06 7.84
N THR A 76 7.81 12.33 8.92
CA THR A 76 8.63 12.29 10.14
C THR A 76 9.73 11.23 10.08
N TRP A 77 9.87 10.53 8.96
CA TRP A 77 10.90 9.51 8.79
C TRP A 77 12.29 10.16 8.79
N ASN A 78 13.11 9.81 9.79
CA ASN A 78 14.44 10.39 9.99
C ASN A 78 15.43 10.12 8.85
N GLN A 79 15.18 9.11 8.01
CA GLN A 79 16.06 8.77 6.89
C GLN A 79 15.69 9.52 5.60
N LEU A 80 14.72 10.46 5.60
CA LEU A 80 14.26 11.11 4.36
C LEU A 80 15.37 11.73 3.53
N ASP A 81 16.34 12.35 4.21
CA ASP A 81 17.47 13.03 3.59
C ASP A 81 18.73 12.14 3.51
N GLU A 82 18.63 10.88 3.94
CA GLU A 82 19.70 9.90 3.77
C GLU A 82 19.73 9.34 2.35
N ARG A 83 20.95 9.04 1.88
CA ARG A 83 21.15 8.37 0.59
C ARG A 83 20.63 6.93 0.65
N ILE A 84 19.89 6.55 -0.39
CA ILE A 84 19.37 5.19 -0.54
C ILE A 84 20.51 4.19 -0.77
N GLN A 85 21.58 4.62 -1.44
CA GLN A 85 22.79 3.82 -1.63
C GLN A 85 24.00 4.76 -1.60
N LEU A 86 25.14 4.31 -1.07
CA LEU A 86 26.31 5.17 -0.86
C LEU A 86 26.91 5.74 -2.15
N ASP A 87 26.77 5.00 -3.25
CA ASP A 87 27.27 5.30 -4.60
C ASP A 87 26.27 6.09 -5.46
N ILE A 88 25.04 6.32 -4.98
CA ILE A 88 24.01 7.05 -5.71
C ILE A 88 23.61 8.28 -4.90
N ASP A 89 23.71 9.46 -5.51
CA ASP A 89 23.28 10.73 -4.90
C ASP A 89 21.77 10.94 -5.05
N ILE A 90 20.99 9.98 -4.54
CA ILE A 90 19.52 10.02 -4.48
C ILE A 90 19.11 9.74 -3.04
N THR A 91 18.34 10.66 -2.48
CA THR A 91 17.71 10.51 -1.16
C THR A 91 16.31 9.94 -1.27
N TRP A 92 15.72 9.54 -0.15
CA TRP A 92 14.32 9.15 -0.13
C TRP A 92 13.38 10.29 -0.50
N ARG A 93 13.67 11.51 -0.03
CA ARG A 93 12.92 12.72 -0.39
C ARG A 93 12.89 12.96 -1.90
N ASP A 94 14.00 12.68 -2.59
CA ASP A 94 14.08 12.83 -4.05
C ASP A 94 13.17 11.84 -4.80
N LEU A 95 12.80 10.71 -4.19
CA LEU A 95 11.88 9.75 -4.76
C LEU A 95 10.41 10.17 -4.63
N ASP A 96 10.08 11.11 -3.75
CA ASP A 96 8.70 11.52 -3.55
C ASP A 96 8.12 12.10 -4.84
N GLY A 97 6.95 11.60 -5.24
CA GLY A 97 6.30 11.97 -6.49
C GLY A 97 6.94 11.41 -7.76
N LYS A 98 8.06 10.69 -7.69
CA LYS A 98 8.70 10.12 -8.88
C LYS A 98 7.90 8.95 -9.44
N ARG A 99 7.77 8.93 -10.77
CA ARG A 99 7.16 7.84 -11.51
C ARG A 99 8.04 6.58 -11.45
N LEU A 100 7.41 5.43 -11.24
CA LEU A 100 8.08 4.15 -11.26
C LEU A 100 8.55 3.79 -12.68
N ARG A 101 9.76 3.25 -12.77
CA ARG A 101 10.32 2.71 -14.01
C ARG A 101 10.29 1.19 -13.95
N PHE A 102 9.48 0.59 -14.82
CA PHE A 102 9.41 -0.85 -14.96
C PHE A 102 10.35 -1.29 -16.09
N ILE A 103 11.17 -2.29 -15.82
CA ILE A 103 12.11 -2.85 -16.81
C ILE A 103 11.35 -3.53 -17.96
N SER A 104 10.18 -4.09 -17.67
CA SER A 104 9.32 -4.81 -18.62
C SER A 104 7.97 -4.12 -18.82
N GLY A 105 7.14 -4.69 -19.71
CA GLY A 105 5.74 -4.27 -19.91
C GLY A 105 4.79 -4.70 -18.79
N TYR A 106 5.26 -5.48 -17.80
CA TYR A 106 4.42 -5.93 -16.70
C TYR A 106 4.16 -4.79 -15.71
N ARG A 107 2.92 -4.71 -15.25
CA ARG A 107 2.48 -3.78 -14.20
C ARG A 107 1.73 -4.58 -13.13
N PRO A 108 1.90 -4.23 -11.85
CA PRO A 108 1.06 -4.82 -10.83
C PRO A 108 -0.40 -4.48 -11.13
N LYS A 109 -1.34 -5.37 -10.80
CA LYS A 109 -2.76 -5.04 -10.89
C LYS A 109 -3.08 -3.94 -9.89
N ILE A 110 -3.82 -2.94 -10.36
CA ILE A 110 -4.26 -1.80 -9.56
C ILE A 110 -4.92 -2.19 -8.23
N GLN A 111 -5.60 -3.33 -8.18
CA GLN A 111 -6.28 -3.80 -6.97
C GLN A 111 -5.31 -4.21 -5.86
N TYR A 112 -4.20 -4.88 -6.20
CA TYR A 112 -3.17 -5.23 -5.21
C TYR A 112 -2.44 -3.98 -4.72
N VAL A 113 -2.17 -3.03 -5.63
CA VAL A 113 -1.61 -1.73 -5.27
C VAL A 113 -2.56 -0.96 -4.35
N TYR A 114 -3.87 -0.99 -4.62
CA TYR A 114 -4.89 -0.35 -3.79
C TYR A 114 -5.01 -1.01 -2.41
N PHE A 115 -5.00 -2.35 -2.36
CA PHE A 115 -4.98 -3.10 -1.11
C PHE A 115 -3.77 -2.72 -0.24
N HIS A 116 -2.57 -2.69 -0.84
CA HIS A 116 -1.36 -2.26 -0.14
C HIS A 116 -1.46 -0.80 0.32
N TYR A 117 -1.99 0.09 -0.50
CA TYR A 117 -2.24 1.48 -0.11
C TYR A 117 -3.14 1.58 1.14
N CYS A 118 -4.26 0.86 1.17
CA CYS A 118 -5.13 0.79 2.35
C CYS A 118 -4.35 0.28 3.58
N LEU A 119 -3.61 -0.82 3.45
CA LEU A 119 -2.80 -1.39 4.53
C LEU A 119 -1.86 -0.35 5.14
N GLN A 120 -1.14 0.41 4.32
CA GLN A 120 -0.17 1.39 4.81
C GLN A 120 -0.83 2.62 5.43
N LEU A 121 -2.01 3.04 4.96
CA LEU A 121 -2.79 4.07 5.65
C LEU A 121 -3.23 3.61 7.05
N LEU A 122 -3.71 2.36 7.19
CA LEU A 122 -4.08 1.83 8.50
C LEU A 122 -2.89 1.78 9.44
N ARG A 123 -1.75 1.28 8.94
CA ARG A 123 -0.49 1.26 9.69
C ARG A 123 -0.15 2.65 10.21
N ARG A 124 -0.24 3.66 9.34
CA ARG A 124 0.04 5.04 9.70
C ARG A 124 -0.92 5.56 10.76
N VAL A 125 -2.23 5.37 10.58
CA VAL A 125 -3.23 5.80 11.58
C VAL A 125 -2.95 5.16 12.93
N TRP A 126 -2.62 3.87 12.97
CA TRP A 126 -2.33 3.16 14.22
C TRP A 126 -1.02 3.54 14.89
N GLN A 127 0.02 3.84 14.12
CA GLN A 127 1.30 4.35 14.66
C GLN A 127 1.12 5.65 15.45
N TYR A 128 0.13 6.47 15.09
CA TYR A 128 -0.11 7.77 15.72
C TYR A 128 -1.40 7.82 16.54
N LYS A 129 -2.12 6.69 16.66
CA LYS A 129 -3.33 6.58 17.48
C LYS A 129 -2.95 6.79 18.94
N GLY A 130 -3.29 7.96 19.50
CA GLY A 130 -2.93 8.34 20.87
C GLY A 130 -1.84 9.43 20.98
N LEU A 131 -1.18 9.78 19.88
CA LEU A 131 -0.39 11.01 19.75
C LEU A 131 -1.31 12.15 19.28
N SER A 132 -0.99 13.40 19.61
CA SER A 132 -1.79 14.57 19.23
C SER A 132 -2.13 14.51 17.73
N THR A 133 -3.41 14.35 17.40
CA THR A 133 -3.95 14.14 16.05
C THR A 133 -3.68 15.31 15.09
N ILE A 134 -3.18 16.42 15.62
CA ILE A 134 -2.86 17.65 14.88
C ILE A 134 -1.74 17.41 13.84
N VAL A 135 -0.75 16.56 14.14
CA VAL A 135 0.36 16.27 13.21
C VAL A 135 -0.09 15.39 12.02
N LEU A 136 -1.03 14.48 12.25
CA LEU A 136 -1.56 13.61 11.19
C LEU A 136 -2.46 14.35 10.20
N ASP A 137 -3.24 15.33 10.68
CA ASP A 137 -4.25 16.01 9.87
C ASP A 137 -3.68 17.12 8.99
N GLU A 138 -2.59 17.76 9.39
CA GLU A 138 -1.96 18.86 8.63
C GLU A 138 -0.95 18.36 7.57
N GLU A 139 -0.30 17.21 7.81
CA GLU A 139 0.81 16.75 6.97
C GLU A 139 0.46 15.63 5.97
N LEU A 140 -0.61 14.85 6.23
CA LEU A 140 -0.98 13.75 5.35
C LEU A 140 -1.97 14.21 4.29
N ASP A 141 -1.59 14.17 3.02
CA ASP A 141 -2.57 14.21 1.93
C ASP A 141 -3.44 12.94 2.01
N LYS A 142 -4.59 13.05 2.68
CA LYS A 142 -5.55 11.94 2.79
C LYS A 142 -6.11 11.52 1.41
N ASN A 143 -5.84 12.28 0.35
CA ASN A 143 -6.34 12.10 -1.02
C ASN A 143 -5.28 11.71 -2.06
N LEU A 144 -4.25 10.96 -1.67
CA LEU A 144 -3.24 10.45 -2.62
C LEU A 144 -3.85 9.55 -3.71
N TRP A 145 -4.87 8.76 -3.38
CA TRP A 145 -5.54 7.90 -4.34
C TRP A 145 -6.73 8.58 -5.00
N LYS A 146 -6.54 9.06 -6.24
CA LYS A 146 -7.57 9.83 -6.98
C LYS A 146 -8.28 9.04 -8.07
N LEU A 147 -7.93 7.77 -8.26
CA LEU A 147 -8.48 6.95 -9.33
C LEU A 147 -9.69 6.16 -8.82
N PRO A 148 -10.94 6.50 -9.23
CA PRO A 148 -12.10 5.73 -8.85
C PRO A 148 -12.04 4.34 -9.48
N GLY A 149 -12.62 3.34 -8.82
CA GLY A 149 -12.66 1.99 -9.37
C GLY A 149 -13.26 0.95 -8.44
N SER A 150 -13.32 -0.27 -8.96
CA SER A 150 -13.93 -1.42 -8.28
C SER A 150 -12.81 -2.35 -7.80
N PHE A 151 -12.21 -2.03 -6.66
CA PHE A 151 -11.01 -2.71 -6.17
C PHE A 151 -11.27 -3.62 -4.98
N LEU A 152 -12.03 -3.15 -3.98
CA LEU A 152 -12.34 -3.88 -2.75
C LEU A 152 -13.85 -3.91 -2.48
N PRO A 153 -14.40 -4.93 -1.79
CA PRO A 153 -15.81 -4.99 -1.44
C PRO A 153 -16.26 -3.80 -0.59
N LYS A 154 -17.40 -3.21 -0.94
CA LYS A 154 -17.93 -2.03 -0.24
C LYS A 154 -18.19 -2.26 1.25
N ASN A 155 -18.71 -3.42 1.64
CA ASN A 155 -19.01 -3.75 3.04
C ASN A 155 -17.74 -3.77 3.89
N MET A 156 -16.66 -4.37 3.38
CA MET A 156 -15.37 -4.42 4.06
C MET A 156 -14.70 -3.04 4.12
N LEU A 157 -14.74 -2.31 3.01
CA LEU A 157 -14.13 -0.98 2.92
C LEU A 157 -14.84 0.04 3.82
N LEU A 158 -16.15 -0.10 4.02
CA LEU A 158 -16.90 0.73 4.95
C LEU A 158 -16.42 0.55 6.40
N THR A 159 -16.23 -0.69 6.85
CA THR A 159 -15.67 -1.00 8.18
C THR A 159 -14.25 -0.47 8.30
N PHE A 160 -13.45 -0.63 7.25
CA PHE A 160 -12.08 -0.14 7.20
C PHE A 160 -12.01 1.38 7.36
N VAL A 161 -12.81 2.14 6.60
CA VAL A 161 -12.89 3.60 6.70
C VAL A 161 -13.35 4.06 8.08
N LYS A 162 -14.29 3.35 8.70
CA LYS A 162 -14.72 3.64 10.07
C LYS A 162 -13.58 3.52 11.08
N GLU A 163 -12.70 2.52 10.92
CA GLU A 163 -11.53 2.34 11.79
C GLU A 163 -10.46 3.42 11.55
N LEU A 164 -10.26 3.86 10.30
CA LEU A 164 -9.34 4.97 9.99
C LEU A 164 -9.81 6.31 10.58
N GLY A 165 -11.12 6.50 10.68
CA GLY A 165 -11.73 7.72 11.21
C GLY A 165 -12.03 8.78 10.13
N PRO A 166 -12.36 10.02 10.56
CA PRO A 166 -12.79 11.09 9.64
C PRO A 166 -11.72 11.49 8.61
N GLY A 167 -12.16 11.75 7.38
CA GLY A 167 -11.32 12.25 6.28
C GLY A 167 -10.79 11.17 5.32
N TYR A 168 -11.17 9.90 5.53
CA TYR A 168 -10.83 8.77 4.67
C TYR A 168 -12.02 8.26 3.83
N GLU A 169 -13.10 9.03 3.74
CA GLU A 169 -14.31 8.67 3.01
C GLU A 169 -14.05 8.54 1.51
N ASN A 170 -13.03 9.22 1.00
CA ASN A 170 -12.55 9.12 -0.38
C ASN A 170 -12.15 7.69 -0.77
N LEU A 171 -11.70 6.86 0.17
CA LEU A 171 -11.38 5.45 -0.09
C LEU A 171 -12.61 4.70 -0.60
N LEU A 172 -13.83 5.10 -0.23
CA LEU A 172 -15.05 4.46 -0.73
C LEU A 172 -15.22 4.57 -2.25
N GLN A 173 -14.47 5.45 -2.94
CA GLN A 173 -14.41 5.50 -4.40
C GLN A 173 -13.74 4.27 -5.03
N GLY A 174 -12.96 3.52 -4.25
CA GLY A 174 -12.38 2.22 -4.63
C GLY A 174 -13.30 1.03 -4.38
N SER A 175 -14.53 1.28 -3.91
CA SER A 175 -15.48 0.22 -3.57
C SER A 175 -16.10 -0.46 -4.81
N ASN A 176 -16.17 -1.78 -4.76
CA ASN A 176 -16.93 -2.58 -5.69
C ASN A 176 -18.42 -2.53 -5.34
N LYS A 177 -19.29 -2.43 -6.35
CA LYS A 177 -20.74 -2.54 -6.19
C LYS A 177 -21.18 -3.94 -5.75
N ARG A 178 -20.31 -4.95 -5.91
CA ARG A 178 -20.54 -6.32 -5.44
C ARG A 178 -20.24 -6.40 -3.94
N ILE A 179 -21.14 -7.05 -3.21
CA ILE A 179 -20.89 -7.52 -1.84
C ILE A 179 -19.81 -8.61 -1.96
N GLY A 180 -18.76 -8.55 -1.14
CA GLY A 180 -17.73 -9.60 -1.13
C GLY A 180 -18.33 -10.97 -0.82
N HIS A 181 -17.61 -12.06 -1.11
CA HIS A 181 -18.12 -13.40 -0.79
C HIS A 181 -18.14 -13.70 0.70
N SER A 182 -17.53 -12.85 1.53
CA SER A 182 -17.64 -12.94 2.98
C SER A 182 -18.74 -12.04 3.52
N GLU A 183 -19.58 -12.64 4.35
CA GLU A 183 -20.55 -11.97 5.21
C GLU A 183 -19.88 -11.18 6.32
N ASP A 184 -18.59 -11.44 6.63
CA ASP A 184 -17.82 -10.73 7.64
C ASP A 184 -17.30 -9.38 7.10
N PRO A 185 -17.87 -8.24 7.56
CA PRO A 185 -17.43 -6.92 7.13
C PRO A 185 -16.09 -6.51 7.76
N PHE A 186 -15.54 -7.26 8.72
CA PHE A 186 -14.25 -6.98 9.35
C PHE A 186 -13.07 -7.69 8.67
N MET A 187 -13.33 -8.58 7.72
CA MET A 187 -12.31 -9.42 7.07
C MET A 187 -11.08 -8.63 6.58
N LEU A 188 -11.29 -7.56 5.79
CA LEU A 188 -10.21 -6.70 5.31
C LEU A 188 -9.41 -6.08 6.45
N LEU A 189 -10.11 -5.53 7.45
CA LEU A 189 -9.48 -4.88 8.60
C LEU A 189 -8.63 -5.86 9.40
N ASN A 190 -9.18 -7.05 9.67
CA ASN A 190 -8.47 -8.10 10.39
C ASN A 190 -7.19 -8.50 9.65
N VAL A 191 -7.27 -8.77 8.35
CA VAL A 191 -6.09 -9.14 7.54
C VAL A 191 -5.02 -8.05 7.57
N CYS A 192 -5.41 -6.79 7.43
CA CYS A 192 -4.47 -5.68 7.53
C CYS A 192 -3.85 -5.59 8.93
N ALA A 193 -4.66 -5.76 9.98
CA ALA A 193 -4.20 -5.77 11.36
C ALA A 193 -3.12 -6.84 11.60
N TRP A 194 -3.40 -8.07 11.19
CA TRP A 194 -2.48 -9.20 11.30
C TRP A 194 -1.15 -8.94 10.57
N GLN A 195 -1.19 -8.34 9.38
CA GLN A 195 0.02 -7.98 8.64
C GLN A 195 0.84 -6.90 9.36
N ILE A 196 0.19 -5.88 9.92
CA ILE A 196 0.86 -4.80 10.66
C ILE A 196 1.53 -5.36 11.93
N PHE A 197 0.80 -6.11 12.75
CA PHE A 197 1.35 -6.68 13.99
C PHE A 197 2.41 -7.75 13.72
N GLY A 198 2.18 -8.61 12.72
CA GLY A 198 3.14 -9.64 12.33
C GLY A 198 4.48 -9.06 11.86
N TRP A 199 4.45 -7.92 11.16
CA TRP A 199 5.66 -7.20 10.76
C TRP A 199 6.41 -6.63 11.97
N GLN A 200 5.71 -6.02 12.93
CA GLN A 200 6.33 -5.48 14.15
C GLN A 200 7.08 -6.56 14.94
N CYS A 201 6.50 -7.76 15.08
CA CYS A 201 7.18 -8.87 15.75
C CYS A 201 8.47 -9.31 15.04
N ARG A 202 8.51 -9.27 13.69
CA ARG A 202 9.72 -9.64 12.92
C ARG A 202 10.82 -8.59 13.04
N SER A 203 10.47 -7.30 12.96
CA SER A 203 11.43 -6.20 13.11
C SER A 203 12.10 -6.23 14.50
N LEU A 204 11.33 -6.50 15.56
CA LEU A 204 11.88 -6.62 16.90
C LEU A 204 12.82 -7.82 17.07
N SER A 205 12.60 -8.91 16.32
CA SER A 205 13.48 -10.08 16.34
C SER A 205 14.77 -9.91 15.52
N SER A 206 14.76 -9.11 14.45
CA SER A 206 15.98 -8.81 13.68
C SER A 206 16.92 -7.88 14.45
N ASP A 207 16.37 -6.93 15.19
CA ASP A 207 17.15 -5.98 15.99
C ASP A 207 17.83 -6.64 17.21
N SER A 208 17.32 -7.80 17.66
CA SER A 208 17.95 -8.58 18.74
C SER A 208 19.14 -9.44 18.30
N ASP A 209 19.29 -9.70 17.00
CA ASP A 209 20.35 -10.57 16.46
C ASP A 209 21.61 -9.80 16.00
N GLU A 210 21.58 -8.46 15.92
CA GLU A 210 22.77 -7.65 15.61
C GLU A 210 23.66 -7.33 16.84
N GLY A 211 23.38 -7.96 17.99
CA GLY A 211 24.06 -7.72 19.27
C GLY A 211 25.22 -8.66 19.63
N ILE A 212 25.73 -9.49 18.71
CA ILE A 212 26.94 -10.30 18.98
C ILE A 212 28.11 -9.74 18.16
N SER A 213 28.70 -8.69 18.71
CA SER A 213 30.05 -8.25 18.35
C SER A 213 31.02 -9.43 18.47
N LEU A 214 31.70 -9.72 17.37
CA LEU A 214 32.97 -10.44 17.34
C LEU A 214 34.02 -9.64 18.13
N GLU A 215 33.97 -9.73 19.46
CA GLU A 215 35.17 -9.62 20.28
C GLU A 215 35.65 -11.04 20.57
N ASN A 216 36.80 -11.38 19.94
CA ASN A 216 37.72 -12.49 20.19
C ASN A 216 37.99 -13.30 18.91
N MET A 217 38.96 -12.83 18.11
CA MET A 217 40.18 -13.58 17.75
C MET A 217 41.14 -12.68 16.96
#